data_AF-A0A7Z1S0Y1-F1
#
_entry.id   AF-A0A7Z1S0Y1-F1
#
_cell.length_a   1.000
_cell.length_b   1.000
_cell.length_c   1.000
_cell.angle_alpha   90.00
_cell.angle_beta   90.00
_cell.angle_gamma   90.00
#
_symmetry.space_group_name_H-M   'P 1'
#
loop_
_entity.id
_entity.type
_entity.pdbx_description
1 polymer ?
#
loop_
_entity_poly.entity_id
_entity_poly.type
_entity_poly.pdbx_seq_one_letter_code
_entity_poly.pdbx_strand_id
1 'polypeptide(L)'
;MKIGEQDINKVFVVECLRENDLSTGTKIKEHILTQEPNADVRYLNCIAKSYFLQHLNEILNAATSDDGFLLFIEVHGSVAGIELGGELVPWAELTTMLQAINERLHMGLVVVFSCCFGVHFYRQTSILGRSPYYVMFGVDNSIYADRLLKMNQALVDGFYCNDSLMEVETRANTQLNIHDINLTHLEAGALLVGAFTNYFTKQLAIDPLLNRFEETYQVYRRLTPENAMTHSQYKKHYFDFIFKRETLMNGFNDIRDKFLMTDLDGTLYERFHVDFDEVYSRLNVEARIKQVYGEIFAIQSI
;
A
#
# COMPACT_ATOMS: atom_id res chain seq x y z
N MET A 1 12.76 -16.91 6.98
CA MET A 1 11.37 -17.38 6.75
C MET A 1 10.92 -16.82 5.40
N LYS A 2 9.87 -17.37 4.76
CA LYS A 2 9.33 -16.82 3.51
C LYS A 2 7.87 -16.41 3.69
N ILE A 3 7.49 -15.22 3.26
CA ILE A 3 6.11 -14.70 3.35
C ILE A 3 5.66 -14.29 1.96
N GLY A 4 4.67 -14.99 1.40
CA GLY A 4 4.36 -14.88 -0.02
C GLY A 4 5.60 -15.24 -0.85
N GLU A 5 6.08 -14.31 -1.67
CA GLU A 5 7.31 -14.49 -2.45
C GLU A 5 8.55 -13.87 -1.81
N GLN A 6 8.41 -13.14 -0.70
CA GLN A 6 9.52 -12.43 -0.05
C GLN A 6 10.24 -13.31 0.96
N ASP A 7 11.56 -13.43 0.80
CA ASP A 7 12.42 -13.99 1.83
C ASP A 7 12.65 -12.96 2.95
N ILE A 8 12.38 -13.36 4.18
CA ILE A 8 12.53 -12.53 5.38
C ILE A 8 13.74 -13.03 6.17
N ASN A 9 14.71 -12.13 6.32
CA ASN A 9 15.97 -12.39 7.01
C ASN A 9 16.08 -11.65 8.35
N LYS A 10 15.29 -10.59 8.58
CA LYS A 10 15.25 -9.85 9.85
C LYS A 10 13.82 -9.58 10.30
N VAL A 11 13.59 -9.69 11.61
CA VAL A 11 12.31 -9.37 12.24
C VAL A 11 12.50 -8.23 13.23
N PHE A 12 11.64 -7.23 13.13
CA PHE A 12 11.56 -6.12 14.07
C PHE A 12 10.23 -6.20 14.81
N VAL A 13 10.27 -6.10 16.13
CA VAL A 13 9.10 -5.96 16.97
C VAL A 13 9.20 -4.63 17.69
N VAL A 14 8.43 -3.64 17.22
CA VAL A 14 8.37 -2.30 17.83
C VAL A 14 7.15 -2.25 18.72
N GLU A 15 7.36 -2.20 20.03
CA GLU A 15 6.29 -2.14 21.02
C GLU A 15 6.24 -0.77 21.68
N CYS A 16 5.08 -0.12 21.60
CA CYS A 16 4.80 1.15 22.26
C CYS A 16 3.47 1.07 23.02
N LEU A 17 3.44 0.25 24.06
CA LEU A 17 2.29 0.04 24.93
C LEU A 17 2.48 0.73 26.29
N ARG A 18 1.39 0.90 27.04
CA ARG A 18 1.42 1.52 28.39
C ARG A 18 1.98 0.51 29.39
N GLU A 19 2.54 0.98 30.51
CA GLU A 19 3.20 0.12 31.52
C GLU A 19 2.32 -1.04 32.06
N ASN A 20 1.00 -0.87 32.07
CA ASN A 20 0.05 -1.87 32.57
C ASN A 20 -0.62 -2.69 31.47
N ASP A 21 -0.26 -2.44 30.19
CA ASP A 21 -0.76 -3.24 29.08
C ASP A 21 -0.05 -4.60 29.05
N LEU A 22 -0.71 -5.59 28.44
CA LEU A 22 -0.08 -6.87 28.16
C LEU A 22 1.05 -6.66 27.15
N SER A 23 2.30 -7.00 27.52
CA SER A 23 3.47 -6.91 26.63
C SER A 23 3.43 -7.97 25.52
N THR A 24 2.57 -7.77 24.52
CA THR A 24 2.35 -8.69 23.39
C THR A 24 3.58 -8.78 22.50
N GLY A 25 4.35 -7.71 22.37
CA GLY A 25 5.62 -7.63 21.65
C GLY A 25 6.72 -8.52 22.24
N THR A 26 6.84 -8.56 23.57
CA THR A 26 7.79 -9.51 24.21
C THR A 26 7.39 -10.95 23.93
N LYS A 27 6.09 -11.26 24.05
CA LYS A 27 5.58 -12.62 23.86
C LYS A 27 5.68 -13.08 22.40
N ILE A 28 5.48 -12.19 21.42
CA ILE A 28 5.64 -12.56 20.01
C ILE A 28 7.11 -12.80 19.66
N LYS A 29 8.04 -12.00 20.21
CA LYS A 29 9.48 -12.25 20.08
C LYS A 29 9.87 -13.63 20.61
N GLU A 30 9.40 -13.98 21.81
CA GLU A 30 9.64 -15.30 22.41
C GLU A 30 9.05 -16.43 21.55
N HIS A 31 7.87 -16.22 20.98
CA HIS A 31 7.24 -17.19 20.08
C HIS A 31 8.06 -17.39 18.80
N ILE A 32 8.55 -16.32 18.18
CA ILE A 32 9.42 -16.39 17.00
C ILE A 32 10.70 -17.18 17.31
N LEU A 33 11.33 -16.89 18.45
CA LEU A 33 12.56 -17.59 18.88
C LEU A 33 12.32 -19.04 19.31
N THR A 34 11.08 -19.39 19.66
CA THR A 34 10.70 -20.79 19.91
C THR A 34 10.60 -21.57 18.61
N GLN A 35 10.10 -20.94 17.53
CA GLN A 35 10.02 -21.55 16.20
C GLN A 35 11.39 -21.65 15.53
N GLU A 36 12.21 -20.59 15.63
CA GLU A 36 13.57 -20.53 15.08
C GLU A 36 14.52 -19.82 16.07
N PRO A 37 15.27 -20.60 16.89
CA PRO A 37 16.15 -20.04 17.91
C PRO A 37 17.25 -19.09 17.40
N ASN A 38 17.62 -19.19 16.11
CA ASN A 38 18.65 -18.36 15.50
C ASN A 38 18.09 -17.20 14.66
N ALA A 39 16.79 -16.94 14.72
CA ALA A 39 16.18 -15.83 13.97
C ALA A 39 16.78 -14.48 14.42
N ASP A 40 17.11 -13.60 13.47
CA ASP A 40 17.51 -12.21 13.76
C ASP A 40 16.25 -11.41 14.12
N VAL A 41 15.91 -11.42 15.41
CA VAL A 41 14.76 -10.71 15.97
C VAL A 41 15.22 -9.57 16.86
N ARG A 42 14.87 -8.35 16.48
CA ARG A 42 15.13 -7.14 17.28
C ARG A 42 13.84 -6.66 17.93
N TYR A 43 13.86 -6.58 19.26
CA TYR A 43 12.76 -6.04 20.05
C TYR A 43 13.10 -4.63 20.52
N LEU A 44 12.26 -3.67 20.13
CA LEU A 44 12.42 -2.24 20.34
C LEU A 44 11.22 -1.76 21.16
N ASN A 45 11.40 -1.62 22.48
CA ASN A 45 10.36 -1.14 23.39
C ASN A 45 10.49 0.37 23.60
N CYS A 46 9.36 1.06 23.58
CA CYS A 46 9.27 2.48 23.89
C CYS A 46 7.92 2.83 24.53
N ILE A 47 7.81 4.04 25.08
CA ILE A 47 6.55 4.53 25.71
C ILE A 47 6.08 5.87 25.15
N ALA A 48 6.84 6.47 24.22
CA ALA A 48 6.57 7.80 23.68
C ALA A 48 6.81 7.86 22.16
N LYS A 49 6.09 8.77 21.51
CA LYS A 49 6.14 9.00 20.05
C LYS A 49 7.57 9.22 19.54
N SER A 50 8.37 10.03 20.23
CA SER A 50 9.74 10.36 19.79
C SER A 50 10.63 9.13 19.67
N TYR A 51 10.58 8.22 20.65
CA TYR A 51 11.35 6.98 20.64
C TYR A 51 10.82 5.99 19.59
N PHE A 52 9.51 5.91 19.40
CA PHE A 52 8.92 5.11 18.34
C PHE A 52 9.43 5.55 16.95
N LEU A 53 9.42 6.87 16.68
CA LEU A 53 9.94 7.42 15.42
C LEU A 53 11.46 7.21 15.29
N GLN A 54 12.21 7.29 16.39
CA GLN A 54 13.63 6.96 16.41
C GLN A 54 13.87 5.50 16.00
N HIS A 55 13.08 4.56 16.53
CA HIS A 55 13.19 3.14 16.16
C HIS A 55 12.87 2.90 14.68
N LEU A 56 11.86 3.56 14.12
CA LEU A 56 11.61 3.49 12.66
C LEU A 56 12.80 4.03 11.85
N ASN A 57 13.46 5.08 12.33
CA ASN A 57 14.67 5.59 11.70
C ASN A 57 15.86 4.64 11.84
N GLU A 58 16.00 3.95 12.97
CA GLU A 58 16.99 2.88 13.17
C GLU A 58 16.77 1.72 12.20
N ILE A 59 15.52 1.31 11.98
CA ILE A 59 15.14 0.29 11.00
C ILE A 59 15.49 0.75 9.58
N LEU A 60 15.14 1.98 9.23
CA LEU A 60 15.49 2.58 7.93
C LEU A 60 17.01 2.57 7.69
N ASN A 61 17.80 2.92 8.70
CA ASN A 61 19.26 2.94 8.58
C ASN A 61 19.88 1.54 8.49
N ALA A 62 19.17 0.50 8.93
CA ALA A 62 19.60 -0.89 8.84
C ALA A 62 19.19 -1.58 7.53
N ALA A 63 18.30 -0.97 6.75
CA ALA A 63 17.73 -1.55 5.53
C ALA A 63 18.69 -1.47 4.34
N THR A 64 18.85 -2.60 3.64
CA THR A 64 19.52 -2.69 2.34
C THR A 64 18.60 -3.33 1.30
N SER A 65 18.92 -3.20 0.01
CA SER A 65 18.09 -3.71 -1.09
C SER A 65 17.91 -5.23 -1.08
N ASP A 66 18.85 -5.97 -0.47
CA ASP A 66 18.85 -7.44 -0.42
C ASP A 66 18.12 -7.98 0.82
N ASP A 67 17.65 -7.09 1.69
CA ASP A 67 16.97 -7.46 2.93
C ASP A 67 15.47 -7.67 2.74
N GLY A 68 14.91 -8.59 3.53
CA GLY A 68 13.46 -8.70 3.71
C GLY A 68 13.11 -8.59 5.18
N PHE A 69 12.29 -7.61 5.52
CA PHE A 69 11.95 -7.28 6.90
C PHE A 69 10.52 -7.67 7.21
N LEU A 70 10.32 -8.33 8.35
CA LEU A 70 9.01 -8.47 8.99
C LEU A 70 8.95 -7.49 10.17
N LEU A 71 8.04 -6.53 10.10
CA LEU A 71 7.86 -5.50 11.12
C LEU A 71 6.52 -5.69 11.84
N PHE A 72 6.57 -6.07 13.11
CA PHE A 72 5.43 -5.99 14.01
C PHE A 72 5.38 -4.61 14.66
N ILE A 73 4.22 -3.94 14.55
CA ILE A 73 3.92 -2.68 15.22
C ILE A 73 2.89 -2.97 16.32
N GLU A 74 3.36 -3.07 17.55
CA GLU A 74 2.57 -3.43 18.75
C GLU A 74 2.20 -2.15 19.52
N VAL A 75 1.02 -1.61 19.23
CA VAL A 75 0.56 -0.29 19.70
C VAL A 75 -0.96 -0.27 19.87
N HIS A 76 -1.50 0.79 20.49
CA HIS A 76 -2.93 1.08 20.39
C HIS A 76 -3.24 1.72 19.03
N GLY A 77 -4.44 1.46 18.51
CA GLY A 77 -4.83 1.90 17.18
C GLY A 77 -6.25 2.45 17.13
N SER A 78 -6.49 3.31 16.15
CA SER A 78 -7.79 3.91 15.85
C SER A 78 -7.97 4.00 14.35
N VAL A 79 -9.17 4.39 13.91
CA VAL A 79 -9.45 4.67 12.50
C VAL A 79 -8.53 5.79 11.95
N ALA A 80 -8.05 6.71 12.81
CA ALA A 80 -7.25 7.87 12.40
C ALA A 80 -5.74 7.63 12.40
N GLY A 81 -5.24 6.66 13.16
CA GLY A 81 -3.81 6.46 13.37
C GLY A 81 -3.49 5.54 14.54
N ILE A 82 -2.22 5.50 14.94
CA ILE A 82 -1.74 4.79 16.13
C ILE A 82 -1.60 5.74 17.31
N GLU A 83 -1.86 5.24 18.52
CA GLU A 83 -1.73 6.00 19.76
C GLU A 83 -0.43 5.60 20.47
N LEU A 84 0.43 6.59 20.73
CA LEU A 84 1.74 6.41 21.34
C LEU A 84 1.90 7.37 22.52
N GLY A 85 1.98 6.85 23.75
CA GLY A 85 2.18 7.71 24.93
C GLY A 85 1.09 8.77 25.16
N GLY A 86 -0.12 8.56 24.61
CA GLY A 86 -1.21 9.53 24.64
C GLY A 86 -1.26 10.49 23.44
N GLU A 87 -0.30 10.42 22.53
CA GLU A 87 -0.30 11.17 21.27
C GLU A 87 -0.81 10.32 20.10
N LEU A 88 -1.51 10.95 19.15
CA LEU A 88 -1.92 10.31 17.91
C LEU A 88 -0.85 10.53 16.83
N VAL A 89 -0.37 9.45 16.23
CA VAL A 89 0.38 9.49 14.97
C VAL A 89 -0.58 9.14 13.83
N PRO A 90 -0.93 10.11 12.96
CA PRO A 90 -1.81 9.86 11.84
C PRO A 90 -1.23 8.80 10.91
N TRP A 91 -2.10 8.00 10.30
CA TRP A 91 -1.67 6.98 9.34
C TRP A 91 -0.78 7.54 8.22
N ALA A 92 -1.02 8.76 7.74
CA ALA A 92 -0.23 9.40 6.68
C ALA A 92 1.23 9.71 7.10
N GLU A 93 1.46 10.06 8.37
CA GLU A 93 2.82 10.24 8.92
C GLU A 93 3.56 8.89 8.88
N LEU A 94 2.89 7.82 9.33
CA LEU A 94 3.44 6.48 9.30
C LEU A 94 3.66 5.94 7.87
N THR A 95 2.78 6.28 6.92
CA THR A 95 2.93 5.91 5.51
C THR A 95 4.24 6.43 4.94
N THR A 96 4.58 7.69 5.24
CA THR A 96 5.82 8.31 4.74
C THR A 96 7.07 7.57 5.27
N MET A 97 7.05 7.19 6.55
CA MET A 97 8.17 6.46 7.17
C MET A 97 8.31 5.04 6.60
N LEU A 98 7.20 4.31 6.47
CA LEU A 98 7.21 2.95 5.93
C LEU A 98 7.55 2.93 4.43
N GLN A 99 7.14 3.95 3.66
CA GLN A 99 7.60 4.13 2.28
C GLN A 99 9.11 4.26 2.18
N ALA A 100 9.73 5.09 3.03
CA ALA A 100 11.17 5.25 3.03
C ALA A 100 11.91 3.94 3.36
N ILE A 101 11.39 3.16 4.32
CA ILE A 101 11.94 1.85 4.67
C ILE A 101 11.78 0.86 3.50
N ASN A 102 10.57 0.71 2.98
CA ASN A 102 10.28 -0.25 1.92
C ASN A 102 11.00 0.09 0.60
N GLU A 103 11.25 1.38 0.35
CA GLU A 103 12.09 1.84 -0.76
C GLU A 103 13.54 1.37 -0.60
N ARG A 104 14.13 1.42 0.60
CA ARG A 104 15.49 0.91 0.83
C ARG A 104 15.57 -0.61 0.71
N LEU A 105 14.48 -1.30 1.00
CA LEU A 105 14.36 -2.75 0.91
C LEU A 105 13.94 -3.22 -0.50
N HIS A 106 13.76 -2.32 -1.47
CA HIS A 106 13.27 -2.66 -2.81
C HIS A 106 12.02 -3.56 -2.76
N MET A 107 10.97 -3.11 -2.06
CA MET A 107 9.74 -3.90 -1.84
C MET A 107 9.92 -5.15 -0.96
N GLY A 108 10.85 -5.10 0.01
CA GLY A 108 11.11 -6.18 0.96
C GLY A 108 10.37 -6.11 2.29
N LEU A 109 9.47 -5.13 2.52
CA LEU A 109 8.84 -4.92 3.82
C LEU A 109 7.49 -5.63 3.97
N VAL A 110 7.39 -6.55 4.93
CA VAL A 110 6.12 -7.07 5.44
C VAL A 110 5.79 -6.40 6.77
N VAL A 111 4.57 -5.88 6.91
CA VAL A 111 4.13 -5.17 8.12
C VAL A 111 2.95 -5.88 8.77
N VAL A 112 3.01 -6.09 10.08
CA VAL A 112 1.87 -6.54 10.89
C VAL A 112 1.48 -5.41 11.82
N PHE A 113 0.32 -4.81 11.58
CA PHE A 113 -0.29 -3.85 12.49
C PHE A 113 -1.01 -4.60 13.61
N SER A 114 -0.30 -4.81 14.70
CA SER A 114 -0.82 -5.40 15.93
C SER A 114 -1.56 -4.35 16.75
N CYS A 115 -2.66 -3.82 16.20
CA CYS A 115 -3.48 -2.79 16.85
C CYS A 115 -4.92 -2.80 16.33
N CYS A 116 -5.84 -2.22 17.11
CA CYS A 116 -7.21 -1.98 16.66
C CYS A 116 -7.23 -1.19 15.33
N PHE A 117 -8.14 -1.55 14.42
CA PHE A 117 -8.32 -0.87 13.13
C PHE A 117 -7.06 -0.79 12.25
N GLY A 118 -6.07 -1.66 12.44
CA GLY A 118 -4.82 -1.65 11.67
C GLY A 118 -5.02 -1.71 10.16
N VAL A 119 -6.09 -2.34 9.66
CA VAL A 119 -6.40 -2.38 8.21
C VAL A 119 -6.62 -0.98 7.65
N HIS A 120 -7.05 0.01 8.43
CA HIS A 120 -7.35 1.35 7.93
C HIS A 120 -6.12 2.08 7.38
N PHE A 121 -4.90 1.61 7.67
CA PHE A 121 -3.65 2.15 7.15
C PHE A 121 -3.64 2.24 5.62
N TYR A 122 -4.13 1.21 4.89
CA TYR A 122 -4.04 1.18 3.42
C TYR A 122 -4.74 2.37 2.76
N ARG A 123 -5.72 3.00 3.44
CA ARG A 123 -6.48 4.14 2.90
C ARG A 123 -5.62 5.38 2.68
N GLN A 124 -4.45 5.45 3.32
CA GLN A 124 -3.49 6.54 3.10
C GLN A 124 -2.50 6.26 1.97
N THR A 125 -2.47 5.03 1.46
CA THR A 125 -1.55 4.64 0.39
C THR A 125 -2.00 5.25 -0.94
N SER A 126 -1.15 6.11 -1.51
CA SER A 126 -1.35 6.68 -2.84
C SER A 126 -0.61 5.85 -3.89
N ILE A 127 -1.32 5.45 -4.95
CA ILE A 127 -0.70 4.78 -6.11
C ILE A 127 0.22 5.69 -6.92
N LEU A 128 0.19 6.99 -6.69
CA LEU A 128 1.09 7.94 -7.37
C LEU A 128 2.48 7.98 -6.71
N GLY A 129 2.61 7.39 -5.52
CA GLY A 129 3.87 7.22 -4.80
C GLY A 129 4.38 5.78 -4.87
N ARG A 130 5.37 5.46 -4.03
CA ARG A 130 5.84 4.09 -3.82
C ARG A 130 4.96 3.38 -2.78
N SER A 131 4.84 2.05 -2.84
CA SER A 131 4.11 1.30 -1.80
C SER A 131 4.85 1.36 -0.45
N PRO A 132 4.15 1.59 0.68
CA PRO A 132 4.73 1.52 2.02
C PRO A 132 5.12 0.10 2.47
N TYR A 133 4.67 -0.93 1.77
CA TYR A 133 4.93 -2.33 2.12
C TYR A 133 4.79 -3.23 0.88
N TYR A 134 5.35 -4.44 0.95
CA TYR A 134 5.00 -5.57 0.10
C TYR A 134 3.66 -6.18 0.51
N VAL A 135 3.56 -6.62 1.77
CA VAL A 135 2.32 -7.15 2.36
C VAL A 135 2.08 -6.45 3.70
N MET A 136 0.85 -6.02 3.95
CA MET A 136 0.43 -5.64 5.28
C MET A 136 -0.60 -6.61 5.83
N PHE A 137 -0.61 -6.79 7.15
CA PHE A 137 -1.65 -7.46 7.91
C PHE A 137 -2.23 -6.47 8.91
N GLY A 138 -3.55 -6.44 9.06
CA GLY A 138 -4.21 -5.63 10.08
C GLY A 138 -5.66 -6.03 10.30
N VAL A 139 -6.16 -5.82 11.50
CA VAL A 139 -7.58 -6.07 11.82
C VAL A 139 -8.46 -4.90 11.42
N ASP A 140 -9.71 -5.20 11.07
CA ASP A 140 -10.71 -4.21 10.64
C ASP A 140 -11.43 -3.48 11.78
N ASN A 141 -11.27 -3.96 13.02
CA ASN A 141 -12.04 -3.47 14.16
C ASN A 141 -11.22 -3.45 15.46
N SER A 142 -11.86 -3.05 16.56
CA SER A 142 -11.29 -3.11 17.91
C SER A 142 -11.11 -4.56 18.38
N ILE A 143 -9.95 -4.86 18.96
CA ILE A 143 -9.56 -6.21 19.40
C ILE A 143 -8.90 -6.19 20.78
N TYR A 144 -9.11 -7.23 21.59
CA TYR A 144 -8.44 -7.40 22.88
C TYR A 144 -7.02 -7.96 22.71
N ALA A 145 -6.11 -7.53 23.58
CA ALA A 145 -4.69 -7.86 23.50
C ALA A 145 -4.38 -9.37 23.54
N ASP A 146 -5.16 -10.17 24.29
CA ASP A 146 -4.98 -11.63 24.36
C ASP A 146 -5.31 -12.32 23.04
N ARG A 147 -6.32 -11.83 22.32
CA ARG A 147 -6.70 -12.34 20.99
C ARG A 147 -5.72 -11.88 19.92
N LEU A 148 -5.31 -10.62 20.00
CA LEU A 148 -4.29 -10.07 19.13
C LEU A 148 -2.98 -10.86 19.22
N LEU A 149 -2.56 -11.23 20.43
CA LEU A 149 -1.40 -12.10 20.63
C LEU A 149 -1.58 -13.48 19.97
N LYS A 150 -2.72 -14.15 20.18
CA LYS A 150 -2.99 -15.45 19.55
C LYS A 150 -3.00 -15.37 18.03
N MET A 151 -3.57 -14.30 17.49
CA MET A 151 -3.57 -14.00 16.05
C MET A 151 -2.14 -13.83 15.53
N ASN A 152 -1.31 -13.05 16.23
CA ASN A 152 0.10 -12.86 15.86
C ASN A 152 0.91 -14.16 15.95
N GLN A 153 0.66 -14.99 16.96
CA GLN A 153 1.29 -16.31 17.07
C GLN A 153 0.89 -17.20 15.88
N ALA A 154 -0.39 -17.21 15.49
CA ALA A 154 -0.85 -17.95 14.33
C ALA A 154 -0.27 -17.42 13.01
N LEU A 155 -0.05 -16.10 12.88
CA LEU A 155 0.68 -15.52 11.75
C LEU A 155 2.11 -16.07 11.67
N VAL A 156 2.85 -16.00 12.78
CA VAL A 156 4.23 -16.50 12.85
C VAL A 156 4.29 -17.99 12.52
N ASP A 157 3.39 -18.80 13.07
CA ASP A 157 3.32 -20.23 12.78
C ASP A 157 3.06 -20.48 11.28
N GLY A 158 2.14 -19.73 10.67
CA GLY A 158 1.87 -19.83 9.23
C GLY A 158 3.08 -19.44 8.38
N PHE A 159 3.79 -18.37 8.74
CA PHE A 159 5.01 -17.94 8.05
C PHE A 159 6.12 -19.00 8.11
N TYR A 160 6.31 -19.68 9.24
CA TYR A 160 7.28 -20.77 9.36
C TYR A 160 6.83 -22.08 8.69
N CYS A 161 5.52 -22.29 8.54
CA CYS A 161 4.97 -23.39 7.74
C CYS A 161 5.07 -23.16 6.22
N ASN A 162 5.46 -21.95 5.77
CA ASN A 162 5.37 -21.51 4.37
C ASN A 162 3.95 -21.62 3.80
N ASP A 163 2.95 -21.37 4.64
CA ASP A 163 1.55 -21.25 4.22
C ASP A 163 1.42 -20.08 3.23
N SER A 164 0.49 -20.19 2.28
CA SER A 164 0.10 -19.06 1.44
C SER A 164 -0.48 -17.92 2.29
N LEU A 165 -0.44 -16.67 1.80
CA LEU A 165 -0.97 -15.52 2.53
C LEU A 165 -2.45 -15.71 2.96
N MET A 166 -3.24 -16.37 2.09
CA MET A 166 -4.63 -16.71 2.37
C MET A 166 -4.80 -17.78 3.47
N GLU A 167 -3.94 -18.79 3.50
CA GLU A 167 -3.93 -19.81 4.56
C GLU A 167 -3.49 -19.21 5.89
N VAL A 168 -2.47 -18.34 5.88
CA VAL A 168 -2.01 -17.58 7.05
C VAL A 168 -3.14 -16.72 7.61
N GLU A 169 -3.82 -15.95 6.75
CA GLU A 169 -4.98 -15.14 7.15
C GLU A 169 -6.11 -16.00 7.72
N THR A 170 -6.44 -17.11 7.06
CA THR A 170 -7.48 -18.04 7.50
C THR A 170 -7.16 -18.60 8.88
N ARG A 171 -5.92 -19.05 9.09
CA ARG A 171 -5.43 -19.58 10.36
C ARG A 171 -5.54 -18.53 11.46
N ALA A 172 -5.08 -17.31 11.21
CA ALA A 172 -5.15 -16.23 12.19
C ALA A 172 -6.61 -15.84 12.52
N ASN A 173 -7.49 -15.81 11.52
CA ASN A 173 -8.92 -15.52 11.72
C ASN A 173 -9.63 -16.60 12.56
N THR A 174 -9.20 -17.87 12.51
CA THR A 174 -9.74 -18.90 13.41
C THR A 174 -9.48 -18.59 14.90
N GLN A 175 -8.41 -17.86 15.22
CA GLN A 175 -8.08 -17.46 16.59
C GLN A 175 -8.92 -16.27 17.09
N LEU A 176 -9.49 -15.49 16.18
CA LEU A 176 -10.31 -14.32 16.53
C LEU A 176 -11.67 -14.72 17.07
N ASN A 177 -12.28 -15.81 16.56
CA ASN A 177 -13.53 -16.43 17.05
C ASN A 177 -14.65 -15.42 17.39
N ILE A 178 -14.82 -14.37 16.57
CA ILE A 178 -15.86 -13.34 16.66
C ILE A 178 -16.32 -13.02 15.24
N HIS A 179 -17.63 -12.81 15.04
CA HIS A 179 -18.21 -12.54 13.72
C HIS A 179 -17.89 -11.15 13.14
N ASP A 180 -17.35 -10.23 13.95
CA ASP A 180 -17.24 -8.80 13.64
C ASP A 180 -15.79 -8.27 13.62
N ILE A 181 -14.78 -9.16 13.68
CA ILE A 181 -13.37 -8.79 13.56
C ILE A 181 -12.69 -9.76 12.60
N ASN A 182 -12.08 -9.20 11.56
CA ASN A 182 -11.26 -9.97 10.63
C ASN A 182 -9.87 -9.37 10.53
N LEU A 183 -8.87 -10.24 10.58
CA LEU A 183 -7.56 -9.94 10.01
C LEU A 183 -7.69 -9.97 8.49
N THR A 184 -7.12 -8.97 7.84
CA THR A 184 -6.98 -8.93 6.39
C THR A 184 -5.51 -8.71 6.04
N HIS A 185 -5.02 -9.46 5.06
CA HIS A 185 -3.78 -9.15 4.38
C HIS A 185 -4.03 -8.32 3.11
N LEU A 186 -3.13 -7.40 2.82
CA LEU A 186 -3.17 -6.60 1.59
C LEU A 186 -1.78 -6.61 0.97
N GLU A 187 -1.69 -7.20 -0.22
CA GLU A 187 -0.49 -7.19 -1.05
C GLU A 187 -0.44 -5.94 -1.94
N ALA A 188 0.76 -5.40 -2.16
CA ALA A 188 0.99 -4.21 -2.97
C ALA A 188 0.42 -4.34 -4.40
N GLY A 189 0.61 -5.49 -5.05
CA GLY A 189 0.09 -5.75 -6.40
C GLY A 189 -1.44 -5.66 -6.47
N ALA A 190 -2.13 -6.34 -5.55
CA ALA A 190 -3.59 -6.29 -5.45
C ALA A 190 -4.10 -4.87 -5.13
N LEU A 191 -3.40 -4.15 -4.24
CA LEU A 191 -3.72 -2.77 -3.91
C LEU A 191 -3.58 -1.85 -5.13
N LEU A 192 -2.51 -1.98 -5.91
CA LEU A 192 -2.31 -1.23 -7.15
C LEU A 192 -3.48 -1.44 -8.11
N VAL A 193 -3.87 -2.69 -8.39
CA VAL A 193 -4.96 -3.00 -9.33
C VAL A 193 -6.27 -2.37 -8.86
N GLY A 194 -6.62 -2.53 -7.58
CA GLY A 194 -7.85 -1.97 -7.01
C GLY A 194 -7.85 -0.43 -7.02
N ALA A 195 -6.74 0.19 -6.63
CA ALA A 195 -6.64 1.64 -6.58
C ALA A 195 -6.50 2.28 -7.97
N PHE A 196 -5.80 1.64 -8.91
CA PHE A 196 -5.73 2.09 -10.31
C PHE A 196 -7.10 2.02 -10.97
N THR A 197 -7.89 0.96 -10.72
CA THR A 197 -9.27 0.86 -11.17
C THR A 197 -10.11 2.07 -10.75
N ASN A 198 -10.01 2.44 -9.46
CA ASN A 198 -10.72 3.59 -8.91
C ASN A 198 -10.19 4.92 -9.47
N TYR A 199 -8.86 5.06 -9.58
CA TYR A 199 -8.21 6.22 -10.17
C TYR A 199 -8.67 6.41 -11.62
N PHE A 200 -8.53 5.39 -12.46
CA PHE A 200 -8.90 5.41 -13.85
C PHE A 200 -10.38 5.77 -14.06
N THR A 201 -11.28 5.16 -13.27
CA THR A 201 -12.71 5.46 -13.32
C THR A 201 -12.99 6.93 -12.99
N LYS A 202 -12.32 7.50 -11.98
CA LYS A 202 -12.43 8.93 -11.64
C LYS A 202 -11.83 9.82 -12.72
N GLN A 203 -10.69 9.41 -13.32
CA GLN A 203 -10.04 10.16 -14.39
C GLN A 203 -10.88 10.20 -15.68
N LEU A 204 -11.75 9.21 -15.90
CA LEU A 204 -12.68 9.18 -17.03
C LEU A 204 -13.99 9.95 -16.82
N ALA A 205 -14.21 10.54 -15.64
CA ALA A 205 -15.37 11.39 -15.44
C ALA A 205 -15.27 12.65 -16.32
N ILE A 206 -16.42 13.08 -16.88
CA ILE A 206 -16.49 14.15 -17.88
C ILE A 206 -16.00 15.49 -17.31
N ASP A 207 -16.48 15.91 -16.13
CA ASP A 207 -16.10 17.22 -15.59
C ASP A 207 -14.59 17.31 -15.33
N PRO A 208 -13.92 16.33 -14.67
CA PRO A 208 -12.46 16.32 -14.56
C PRO A 208 -11.73 16.34 -15.91
N LEU A 209 -12.22 15.62 -16.91
CA LEU A 209 -11.62 15.59 -18.25
C LEU A 209 -11.70 16.94 -18.94
N LEU A 210 -12.86 17.59 -18.92
CA LEU A 210 -13.06 18.91 -19.50
C LEU A 210 -12.24 19.97 -18.77
N ASN A 211 -12.20 19.94 -17.44
CA ASN A 211 -11.38 20.87 -16.66
C ASN A 211 -9.89 20.76 -17.01
N ARG A 212 -9.34 19.53 -17.07
CA ARG A 212 -7.94 19.31 -17.48
C ARG A 212 -7.69 19.76 -18.91
N PHE A 213 -8.62 19.49 -19.82
CA PHE A 213 -8.53 19.95 -21.19
C PHE A 213 -8.44 21.49 -21.25
N GLU A 214 -9.31 22.21 -20.54
CA GLU A 214 -9.28 23.68 -20.53
C GLU A 214 -7.97 24.22 -19.94
N GLU A 215 -7.52 23.70 -18.80
CA GLU A 215 -6.24 24.08 -18.20
C GLU A 215 -5.07 23.88 -19.19
N THR A 216 -5.04 22.72 -19.85
CA THR A 216 -4.01 22.38 -20.83
C THR A 216 -4.09 23.29 -22.06
N TYR A 217 -5.30 23.59 -22.55
CA TYR A 217 -5.51 24.48 -23.69
C TYR A 217 -5.04 25.92 -23.39
N GLN A 218 -5.31 26.43 -22.19
CA GLN A 218 -4.83 27.76 -21.77
C GLN A 218 -3.30 27.83 -21.71
N VAL A 219 -2.63 26.75 -21.27
CA VAL A 219 -1.16 26.66 -21.32
C VAL A 219 -0.68 26.62 -22.77
N TYR A 220 -1.25 25.75 -23.59
CA TYR A 220 -0.91 25.63 -25.01
C TYR A 220 -1.02 26.96 -25.76
N ARG A 221 -2.14 27.69 -25.58
CA ARG A 221 -2.39 28.99 -26.20
C ARG A 221 -1.36 30.05 -25.80
N ARG A 222 -0.92 30.06 -24.54
CA ARG A 222 0.13 30.97 -24.06
C ARG A 222 1.49 30.65 -24.67
N LEU A 223 1.81 29.38 -24.87
CA LEU A 223 3.10 28.93 -25.39
C LEU A 223 3.20 28.97 -26.93
N THR A 224 2.08 28.97 -27.65
CA THR A 224 2.04 28.91 -29.12
C THR A 224 1.09 29.93 -29.77
N PRO A 225 1.21 31.23 -29.47
CA PRO A 225 0.18 32.22 -29.84
C PRO A 225 -0.04 32.41 -31.35
N GLU A 226 1.02 32.33 -32.16
CA GLU A 226 0.98 32.71 -33.57
C GLU A 226 0.35 31.63 -34.49
N ASN A 227 0.36 30.36 -34.07
CA ASN A 227 -0.13 29.22 -34.87
C ASN A 227 -0.95 28.23 -34.03
N ALA A 228 -1.57 28.69 -32.94
CA ALA A 228 -2.35 27.82 -32.08
C ALA A 228 -3.56 27.24 -32.81
N MET A 229 -3.77 25.93 -32.66
CA MET A 229 -5.03 25.27 -32.97
C MET A 229 -6.21 26.02 -32.35
N THR A 230 -7.34 26.01 -33.06
CA THR A 230 -8.61 26.46 -32.46
C THR A 230 -8.97 25.55 -31.28
N HIS A 231 -9.84 26.04 -30.40
CA HIS A 231 -10.31 25.27 -29.24
C HIS A 231 -10.85 23.89 -29.65
N SER A 232 -11.69 23.85 -30.69
CA SER A 232 -12.24 22.60 -31.24
C SER A 232 -11.18 21.67 -31.82
N GLN A 233 -10.21 22.21 -32.58
CA GLN A 233 -9.09 21.41 -33.13
C GLN A 233 -8.23 20.81 -32.01
N TYR A 234 -7.89 21.62 -31.01
CA TYR A 234 -7.12 21.17 -29.86
C TYR A 234 -7.91 20.16 -29.01
N LYS A 235 -9.22 20.35 -28.82
CA LYS A 235 -10.11 19.42 -28.13
C LYS A 235 -10.06 18.04 -28.76
N LYS A 236 -10.23 17.96 -30.08
CA LYS A 236 -10.09 16.70 -30.82
C LYS A 236 -8.70 16.10 -30.63
N HIS A 237 -7.64 16.88 -30.87
CA HIS A 237 -6.27 16.41 -30.73
C HIS A 237 -5.96 15.87 -29.32
N TYR A 238 -6.37 16.60 -28.28
CA TYR A 238 -6.17 16.24 -26.88
C TYR A 238 -6.85 14.92 -26.53
N PHE A 239 -8.14 14.79 -26.82
CA PHE A 239 -8.89 13.57 -26.48
C PHE A 239 -8.46 12.36 -27.32
N ASP A 240 -8.11 12.55 -28.60
CA ASP A 240 -7.53 11.49 -29.43
C ASP A 240 -6.18 11.02 -28.84
N PHE A 241 -5.39 11.94 -28.27
CA PHE A 241 -4.11 11.62 -27.63
C PHE A 241 -4.27 10.92 -26.28
N ILE A 242 -5.05 11.47 -25.34
CA ILE A 242 -5.15 10.93 -23.98
C ILE A 242 -5.92 9.61 -23.90
N PHE A 243 -6.76 9.31 -24.89
CA PHE A 243 -7.46 8.02 -25.00
C PHE A 243 -6.76 7.01 -25.90
N LYS A 244 -5.62 7.37 -26.51
CA LYS A 244 -4.81 6.40 -27.25
C LYS A 244 -4.34 5.30 -26.29
N ARG A 245 -4.55 4.04 -26.65
CA ARG A 245 -4.17 2.87 -25.82
C ARG A 245 -2.71 2.95 -25.37
N GLU A 246 -1.80 3.34 -26.26
CA GLU A 246 -0.38 3.51 -25.93
C GLU A 246 -0.15 4.54 -24.82
N THR A 247 -0.83 5.69 -24.86
CA THR A 247 -0.75 6.71 -23.81
C THR A 247 -1.22 6.17 -22.47
N LEU A 248 -2.33 5.42 -22.46
CA LEU A 248 -2.88 4.81 -21.24
C LEU A 248 -1.97 3.72 -20.68
N MET A 249 -1.40 2.90 -21.55
CA MET A 249 -0.45 1.83 -21.19
C MET A 249 0.81 2.42 -20.58
N ASN A 250 1.37 3.48 -21.18
CA ASN A 250 2.55 4.16 -20.65
C ASN A 250 2.24 4.76 -19.27
N GLY A 251 1.12 5.47 -19.12
CA GLY A 251 0.72 6.03 -17.82
C GLY A 251 0.47 4.97 -16.74
N PHE A 252 -0.08 3.81 -17.10
CA PHE A 252 -0.21 2.68 -16.19
C PHE A 252 1.14 2.11 -15.80
N ASN A 253 2.03 1.87 -16.77
CA ASN A 253 3.36 1.35 -16.52
C ASN A 253 4.16 2.29 -15.61
N ASP A 254 4.13 3.60 -15.86
CA ASP A 254 4.80 4.60 -15.00
C ASP A 254 4.32 4.53 -13.54
N ILE A 255 2.99 4.40 -13.34
CA ILE A 255 2.40 4.26 -12.00
C ILE A 255 2.80 2.92 -11.38
N ARG A 256 2.66 1.81 -12.11
CA ARG A 256 3.01 0.47 -11.65
C ARG A 256 4.48 0.41 -11.24
N ASP A 257 5.36 0.87 -12.12
CA ASP A 257 6.80 0.71 -11.96
C ASP A 257 7.28 1.48 -10.74
N LYS A 258 6.78 2.70 -10.55
CA LYS A 258 7.03 3.47 -9.34
C LYS A 258 6.40 2.84 -8.10
N PHE A 259 5.12 2.46 -8.15
CA PHE A 259 4.40 1.96 -6.98
C PHE A 259 4.95 0.64 -6.46
N LEU A 260 5.25 -0.28 -7.38
CA LEU A 260 5.81 -1.60 -7.11
C LEU A 260 7.34 -1.62 -7.11
N MET A 261 7.98 -0.47 -7.31
CA MET A 261 9.44 -0.31 -7.31
C MET A 261 10.17 -1.15 -8.38
N THR A 262 9.49 -1.52 -9.46
CA THR A 262 10.15 -2.23 -10.57
C THR A 262 11.11 -1.32 -11.35
N ASP A 263 11.02 -0.01 -11.15
CA ASP A 263 12.01 0.98 -11.59
C ASP A 263 13.35 0.87 -10.82
N LEU A 264 13.31 0.34 -9.60
CA LEU A 264 14.49 0.11 -8.75
C LEU A 264 15.05 -1.30 -8.90
N ASP A 265 14.17 -2.30 -9.07
CA ASP A 265 14.53 -3.70 -9.24
C ASP A 265 13.63 -4.38 -10.27
N GLY A 266 14.19 -4.68 -11.45
CA GLY A 266 13.47 -5.33 -12.55
C GLY A 266 13.02 -6.76 -12.26
N THR A 267 13.57 -7.44 -11.23
CA THR A 267 13.13 -8.80 -10.87
C THR A 267 11.72 -8.78 -10.25
N LEU A 268 11.27 -7.63 -9.72
CA LEU A 268 9.94 -7.47 -9.15
C LEU A 268 8.81 -7.61 -10.19
N TYR A 269 9.10 -7.54 -11.49
CA TYR A 269 8.14 -7.88 -12.54
C TYR A 269 7.72 -9.36 -12.50
N GLU A 270 8.62 -10.25 -12.09
CA GLU A 270 8.32 -11.67 -11.96
C GLU A 270 7.45 -11.92 -10.73
N ARG A 271 7.67 -11.13 -9.67
CA ARG A 271 6.90 -11.19 -8.41
C ARG A 271 5.48 -10.66 -8.58
N PHE A 272 5.34 -9.50 -9.22
CA PHE A 272 4.03 -8.87 -9.41
C PHE A 272 3.58 -9.03 -10.86
N HIS A 273 2.78 -10.05 -11.13
CA HIS A 273 2.15 -10.20 -12.44
C HIS A 273 0.96 -9.24 -12.61
N VAL A 274 1.26 -7.94 -12.72
CA VAL A 274 0.26 -6.88 -12.92
C VAL A 274 0.36 -6.34 -14.34
N ASP A 275 -0.48 -6.90 -15.21
CA ASP A 275 -0.49 -6.63 -16.65
C ASP A 275 -1.52 -5.57 -17.05
N PHE A 276 -1.14 -4.69 -17.98
CA PHE A 276 -2.02 -3.63 -18.46
C PHE A 276 -3.22 -4.18 -19.22
N ASP A 277 -3.04 -5.20 -20.07
CA ASP A 277 -4.13 -5.76 -20.87
C ASP A 277 -5.17 -6.46 -20.01
N GLU A 278 -4.74 -7.15 -18.94
CA GLU A 278 -5.67 -7.73 -17.97
C GLU A 278 -6.53 -6.65 -17.31
N VAL A 279 -5.91 -5.59 -16.78
CA VAL A 279 -6.63 -4.47 -16.14
C VAL A 279 -7.52 -3.74 -17.16
N TYR A 280 -7.01 -3.48 -18.36
CA TYR A 280 -7.72 -2.78 -19.44
C TYR A 280 -8.98 -3.55 -19.88
N SER A 281 -8.85 -4.87 -20.04
CA SER A 281 -9.96 -5.76 -20.38
C SER A 281 -10.98 -5.84 -19.26
N ARG A 282 -10.54 -6.07 -18.02
CA ARG A 282 -11.40 -6.19 -16.84
C ARG A 282 -12.26 -4.94 -16.61
N LEU A 283 -11.73 -3.76 -16.91
CA LEU A 283 -12.44 -2.50 -16.74
C LEU A 283 -13.33 -2.10 -17.93
N ASN A 284 -13.29 -2.88 -19.02
CA ASN A 284 -13.96 -2.56 -20.28
C ASN A 284 -13.63 -1.13 -20.74
N VAL A 285 -12.34 -0.80 -20.72
CA VAL A 285 -11.85 0.57 -20.94
C VAL A 285 -12.28 1.12 -22.30
N GLU A 286 -12.22 0.29 -23.35
CA GLU A 286 -12.57 0.71 -24.70
C GLU A 286 -14.03 1.18 -24.81
N ALA A 287 -14.98 0.43 -24.23
CA ALA A 287 -16.39 0.83 -24.24
C ALA A 287 -16.62 2.12 -23.45
N ARG A 288 -15.95 2.27 -22.29
CA ARG A 288 -16.04 3.48 -21.47
C ARG A 288 -15.49 4.71 -22.20
N ILE A 289 -14.33 4.58 -22.85
CA ILE A 289 -13.74 5.66 -23.65
C ILE A 289 -14.68 6.05 -24.79
N LYS A 290 -15.24 5.07 -25.51
CA LYS A 290 -16.18 5.35 -26.61
C LYS A 290 -17.41 6.13 -26.12
N GLN A 291 -17.96 5.74 -24.98
CA GLN A 291 -19.07 6.44 -24.34
C GLN A 291 -18.68 7.89 -23.98
N VAL A 292 -17.61 8.05 -23.19
CA VAL A 292 -17.15 9.36 -22.70
C VAL A 292 -16.78 10.30 -23.86
N TYR A 293 -16.12 9.78 -24.90
CA TYR A 293 -15.79 10.55 -26.11
C TYR A 293 -17.07 11.07 -26.79
N GLY A 294 -18.09 10.21 -26.96
CA GLY A 294 -19.37 10.62 -27.51
C GLY A 294 -20.03 11.75 -26.71
N GLU A 295 -20.03 11.64 -25.39
CA GLU A 295 -20.61 12.64 -24.49
C GLU A 295 -19.83 13.98 -24.55
N ILE A 296 -18.49 13.95 -24.54
CA ILE A 296 -17.63 15.15 -24.62
C ILE A 296 -17.87 15.97 -25.89
N PHE A 297 -18.10 15.31 -27.02
CA PHE A 297 -18.35 15.98 -28.30
C PHE A 297 -19.82 16.29 -28.57
N ALA A 298 -20.75 15.75 -27.76
CA ALA A 298 -22.15 16.16 -27.76
C ALA A 298 -22.39 17.46 -26.97
N ILE A 299 -21.54 17.76 -25.98
CA ILE A 299 -21.54 19.04 -25.27
C ILE A 299 -21.08 20.13 -26.24
N GLN A 300 -22.04 20.95 -26.71
CA GLN A 300 -21.77 22.13 -27.52
C GLN A 300 -20.86 23.07 -26.72
N SER A 301 -19.74 23.48 -27.33
CA SER A 301 -18.86 24.52 -26.79
C SER A 301 -19.69 25.78 -26.56
N ILE A 302 -19.84 26.19 -25.30
CA ILE A 302 -20.38 27.50 -24.90
C ILE A 302 -19.38 28.58 -25.28
#